data_AF-A0A4Z0QUK4-F1
#
_entry.id   AF-A0A4Z0QUK4-F1
#
_cell.length_a   1.000
_cell.length_b   1.000
_cell.length_c   1.000
_cell.angle_alpha   90.00
_cell.angle_beta   90.00
_cell.angle_gamma   90.00
#
_symmetry.space_group_name_H-M   'P 1'
#
loop_
_entity.id
_entity.type
_entity.pdbx_description
1 polymer ?
#
loop_
_entity_poly.entity_id
_entity_poly.type
_entity_poly.pdbx_seq_one_letter_code
_entity_poly.pdbx_strand_id
1 'polypeptide(L)'
;MNAEDRVYYIERLEHLRASKVLVYFSHTPLDDTILVPLYKQLKEIGHTRKIDLFLLSYGGAVDTPYKVVKLIREFCKEFAVIVPFVAKSAASMLALGADEIVMGPISELGPIDPLVKHPIYKDVWIPVQAVWHCLDYLQRLMIDSPDPDMAAFIVTPLLNKLDPWLIGDYEKTLKASRQYAEMLLSCYMLKDDPERVESVAQALIEGYYSHGYPIGRREAKELGLRVTEAQDELWDVIWELYLGYDEIFKDRDDKK
;
A
#
# COMPACT_ATOMS: atom_id res chain seq x y z
N MET A 1 -19.47 9.34 -17.20
CA MET A 1 -18.34 9.67 -18.11
C MET A 1 -18.19 8.56 -19.16
N ASN A 2 -18.08 8.90 -20.45
CA ASN A 2 -17.94 7.88 -21.51
C ASN A 2 -16.46 7.44 -21.68
N ALA A 3 -16.19 6.50 -22.59
CA ALA A 3 -14.84 5.99 -22.81
C ALA A 3 -13.90 7.00 -23.49
N GLU A 4 -14.42 7.81 -24.40
CA GLU A 4 -13.64 8.85 -25.12
C GLU A 4 -13.18 9.94 -24.16
N ASP A 5 -14.04 10.34 -23.21
CA ASP A 5 -13.71 11.31 -22.17
C ASP A 5 -12.55 10.82 -21.29
N ARG A 6 -12.56 9.54 -20.89
CA ARG A 6 -11.46 8.94 -20.10
C ARG A 6 -10.16 8.91 -20.89
N VAL A 7 -10.21 8.55 -22.17
CA VAL A 7 -9.03 8.57 -23.04
C VAL A 7 -8.47 9.99 -23.13
N TYR A 8 -9.32 10.99 -23.31
CA TYR A 8 -8.91 12.40 -23.30
C TYR A 8 -8.16 12.79 -22.01
N TYR A 9 -8.70 12.44 -20.84
CA TYR A 9 -8.03 12.76 -19.57
C TYR A 9 -6.71 12.01 -19.39
N ILE A 10 -6.63 10.74 -19.82
CA ILE A 10 -5.37 9.97 -19.82
C ILE A 10 -4.33 10.65 -20.71
N GLU A 11 -4.67 10.99 -21.95
CA GLU A 11 -3.78 11.69 -22.89
C GLU A 11 -3.35 13.07 -22.37
N ARG A 12 -4.27 13.80 -21.73
CA ARG A 12 -3.94 15.08 -21.10
C ARG A 12 -2.94 14.89 -19.96
N LEU A 13 -3.12 13.85 -19.14
CA LEU A 13 -2.18 13.48 -18.08
C LEU A 13 -0.80 13.12 -18.63
N GLU A 14 -0.75 12.30 -19.70
CA GLU A 14 0.49 11.93 -20.41
C GLU A 14 1.24 13.18 -20.89
N HIS A 15 0.51 14.15 -21.46
CA HIS A 15 1.08 15.42 -21.92
C HIS A 15 1.62 16.27 -20.76
N LEU A 16 0.82 16.47 -19.70
CA LEU A 16 1.22 17.27 -18.53
C LEU A 16 2.45 16.68 -17.81
N ARG A 17 2.59 15.35 -17.84
CA ARG A 17 3.65 14.64 -17.11
C ARG A 17 4.81 14.15 -17.96
N ALA A 18 4.70 14.27 -19.28
CA ALA A 18 5.64 13.73 -20.26
C ALA A 18 5.95 12.25 -20.00
N SER A 19 4.89 11.48 -19.76
CA SER A 19 4.91 10.06 -19.36
C SER A 19 3.90 9.24 -20.16
N LYS A 20 3.98 7.91 -20.03
CA LYS A 20 2.89 7.01 -20.39
C LYS A 20 2.08 6.64 -19.16
N VAL A 21 0.77 6.61 -19.29
CA VAL A 21 -0.12 6.40 -18.14
C VAL A 21 -0.75 5.02 -18.17
N LEU A 22 -0.56 4.28 -17.09
CA LEU A 22 -1.27 3.04 -16.79
C LEU A 22 -2.30 3.30 -15.72
N VAL A 23 -3.48 2.70 -15.82
CA VAL A 23 -4.53 2.85 -14.82
C VAL A 23 -4.77 1.52 -14.10
N TYR A 24 -4.59 1.53 -12.79
CA TYR A 24 -5.08 0.50 -11.89
C TYR A 24 -6.12 1.11 -10.95
N PHE A 25 -7.39 0.75 -11.16
CA PHE A 25 -8.51 1.21 -10.36
C PHE A 25 -9.31 -0.01 -9.91
N SER A 26 -9.24 -0.33 -8.61
CA SER A 26 -9.90 -1.51 -8.07
C SER A 26 -10.32 -1.35 -6.61
N HIS A 27 -11.56 -1.75 -6.31
CA HIS A 27 -12.05 -1.96 -4.93
C HIS A 27 -11.83 -3.39 -4.44
N THR A 28 -11.44 -4.32 -5.32
CA THR A 28 -11.09 -5.69 -4.92
C THR A 28 -9.62 -5.78 -4.52
N PRO A 29 -9.24 -6.78 -3.70
CA PRO A 29 -7.85 -6.97 -3.30
C PRO A 29 -6.89 -7.04 -4.49
N LEU A 30 -5.75 -6.37 -4.34
CA LEU A 30 -4.60 -6.42 -5.24
C LEU A 30 -3.94 -7.79 -5.15
N ASP A 31 -4.01 -8.60 -6.20
CA ASP A 31 -3.39 -9.92 -6.27
C ASP A 31 -2.66 -10.14 -7.60
N ASP A 32 -2.03 -11.30 -7.77
CA ASP A 32 -1.21 -11.61 -8.94
C ASP A 32 -2.01 -11.69 -10.26
N THR A 33 -3.34 -11.66 -10.24
CA THR A 33 -4.15 -11.67 -11.47
C THR A 33 -3.91 -10.44 -12.34
N ILE A 34 -3.37 -9.37 -11.77
CA ILE A 34 -3.05 -8.12 -12.47
C ILE A 34 -1.82 -8.25 -13.37
N LEU A 35 -0.92 -9.21 -13.11
CA LEU A 35 0.39 -9.28 -13.73
C LEU A 35 0.30 -9.56 -15.24
N VAL A 36 -0.62 -10.43 -15.66
CA VAL A 36 -0.79 -10.78 -17.08
C VAL A 36 -1.42 -9.62 -17.88
N PRO A 37 -2.53 -9.00 -17.44
CA PRO A 37 -3.06 -7.78 -18.09
C PRO A 37 -2.03 -6.64 -18.13
N LEU A 38 -1.32 -6.41 -17.02
CA LEU A 38 -0.29 -5.38 -16.93
C LEU A 38 0.84 -5.63 -17.96
N TYR A 39 1.35 -6.86 -18.05
CA TYR A 39 2.38 -7.19 -19.03
C TYR A 39 1.92 -6.95 -20.47
N LYS A 40 0.67 -7.26 -20.81
CA LYS A 40 0.12 -6.99 -22.15
C LYS A 40 0.11 -5.50 -22.47
N GLN A 41 -0.38 -4.66 -21.55
CA GLN A 41 -0.37 -3.21 -21.73
C GLN A 41 1.04 -2.64 -21.82
N LEU A 42 1.97 -3.10 -20.98
CA LEU A 42 3.37 -2.71 -21.04
C LEU A 42 4.03 -3.09 -22.38
N LYS A 43 3.69 -4.26 -22.93
CA LYS A 43 4.16 -4.70 -24.25
C LYS A 43 3.65 -3.82 -25.38
N GLU A 44 2.41 -3.33 -25.29
CA GLU A 44 1.82 -2.39 -26.26
C GLU A 44 2.47 -1.00 -26.17
N ILE A 45 2.74 -0.52 -24.95
CA ILE A 45 3.45 0.75 -24.71
C ILE A 45 4.90 0.69 -25.21
N GLY A 46 5.58 -0.45 -25.02
CA GLY A 46 7.00 -0.61 -25.30
C GLY A 46 7.91 0.07 -24.27
N HIS A 47 9.22 0.06 -24.51
CA HIS A 47 10.16 0.75 -23.63
C HIS A 47 10.02 2.26 -23.78
N THR A 48 9.79 2.96 -22.67
CA THR A 48 9.63 4.42 -22.63
C THR A 48 10.52 5.04 -21.56
N ARG A 49 10.61 6.37 -21.55
CA ARG A 49 11.37 7.10 -20.52
C ARG A 49 10.65 7.03 -19.17
N LYS A 50 9.37 7.40 -19.12
CA LYS A 50 8.60 7.55 -17.88
C LYS A 50 7.25 6.85 -17.99
N ILE A 51 6.89 6.10 -16.95
CA ILE A 51 5.54 5.55 -16.76
C ILE A 51 4.96 6.10 -15.45
N ASP A 52 3.72 6.57 -15.51
CA ASP A 52 2.92 6.95 -14.36
C ASP A 52 1.82 5.90 -14.17
N LEU A 53 1.73 5.32 -12.97
CA LEU A 53 0.61 4.45 -12.59
C LEU A 53 -0.43 5.26 -11.82
N PHE A 54 -1.59 5.48 -12.42
CA PHE A 54 -2.78 5.98 -11.73
C PHE A 54 -3.36 4.86 -10.86
N LEU A 55 -3.26 5.00 -9.54
CA LEU A 55 -3.46 3.92 -8.58
C LEU A 55 -4.58 4.23 -7.59
N LEU A 56 -5.67 3.47 -7.67
CA LEU A 56 -6.64 3.33 -6.58
C LEU A 56 -6.72 1.88 -6.13
N SER A 57 -6.45 1.64 -4.85
CA SER A 57 -6.55 0.30 -4.26
C SER A 57 -6.53 0.32 -2.73
N TYR A 58 -7.30 -0.59 -2.13
CA TYR A 58 -7.29 -0.82 -0.68
C TYR A 58 -6.24 -1.86 -0.22
N GLY A 59 -5.33 -2.25 -1.10
CA GLY A 59 -4.29 -3.23 -0.82
C GLY A 59 -4.69 -4.66 -1.19
N GLY A 60 -3.99 -5.65 -0.65
CA GLY A 60 -4.14 -7.05 -1.04
C GLY A 60 -2.94 -7.89 -0.64
N ALA A 61 -2.47 -8.75 -1.53
CA ALA A 61 -1.37 -9.67 -1.27
C ALA A 61 -0.04 -8.94 -1.08
N VAL A 62 0.73 -9.35 -0.07
CA VAL A 62 2.00 -8.73 0.34
C VAL A 62 3.08 -8.77 -0.75
N ASP A 63 3.11 -9.83 -1.57
CA ASP A 63 4.15 -10.04 -2.59
C ASP A 63 3.86 -9.31 -3.91
N THR A 64 2.58 -9.05 -4.21
CA THR A 64 2.16 -8.52 -5.52
C THR A 64 2.75 -7.13 -5.82
N PRO A 65 2.82 -6.17 -4.88
CA PRO A 65 3.43 -4.86 -5.12
C PRO A 65 4.85 -4.94 -5.67
N TYR A 66 5.69 -5.81 -5.09
CA TYR A 66 7.07 -5.97 -5.52
C TYR A 66 7.14 -6.49 -6.96
N LYS A 67 6.31 -7.48 -7.31
CA LYS A 67 6.22 -8.03 -8.68
C LYS A 67 5.78 -6.97 -9.69
N VAL A 68 4.79 -6.15 -9.33
CA VAL A 68 4.26 -5.07 -10.19
C VAL A 68 5.32 -4.00 -10.44
N VAL A 69 5.97 -3.51 -9.38
CA VAL A 69 7.03 -2.51 -9.50
C VAL A 69 8.16 -3.03 -10.38
N LYS A 70 8.63 -4.26 -10.12
CA LYS A 70 9.68 -4.89 -10.93
C LYS A 70 9.27 -4.97 -12.40
N LEU A 71 8.05 -5.41 -12.68
CA LEU A 71 7.55 -5.55 -14.04
C LEU A 71 7.46 -4.20 -14.77
N ILE A 72 6.89 -3.16 -14.15
CA ILE A 72 6.80 -1.83 -14.77
C ILE A 72 8.20 -1.27 -15.05
N ARG A 73 9.14 -1.44 -14.12
CA ARG A 73 10.52 -0.94 -14.25
C ARG A 73 11.35 -1.63 -15.32
N GLU A 74 10.95 -2.81 -15.81
CA GLU A 74 11.57 -3.39 -17.01
C GLU A 74 11.25 -2.56 -18.28
N PHE A 75 10.19 -1.75 -18.26
CA PHE A 75 9.69 -0.99 -19.42
C PHE A 75 9.94 0.53 -19.32
N CYS A 76 10.43 1.05 -18.20
CA CYS A 76 10.71 2.48 -18.04
C CYS A 76 12.00 2.79 -17.29
N LYS A 77 12.50 4.02 -17.45
CA LYS A 77 13.63 4.56 -16.67
C LYS A 77 13.16 5.25 -15.39
N GLU A 78 12.03 5.94 -15.47
CA GLU A 78 11.38 6.66 -14.39
C GLU A 78 9.99 6.06 -14.16
N PHE A 79 9.65 5.81 -12.91
CA PHE A 79 8.34 5.30 -12.53
C PHE A 79 7.71 6.22 -11.49
N ALA A 80 6.50 6.73 -11.72
CA ALA A 80 5.74 7.48 -10.72
C ALA A 80 4.42 6.79 -10.41
N VAL A 81 3.89 7.04 -9.21
CA VAL A 81 2.54 6.62 -8.83
C VAL A 81 1.69 7.84 -8.57
N ILE A 82 0.54 7.93 -9.24
CA ILE A 82 -0.45 8.98 -9.05
C ILE A 82 -1.55 8.40 -8.16
N VAL A 83 -1.73 8.96 -6.97
CA VAL A 83 -2.78 8.55 -6.03
C VAL A 83 -3.90 9.59 -6.11
N PRO A 84 -5.02 9.32 -6.81
CA PRO A 84 -6.12 10.29 -6.90
C PRO A 84 -6.94 10.36 -5.61
N PHE A 85 -6.99 9.28 -4.84
CA PHE A 85 -7.76 9.22 -3.60
C PHE A 85 -7.12 8.25 -2.63
N VAL A 86 -7.19 6.94 -2.88
CA VAL A 86 -6.78 5.93 -1.89
C VAL A 86 -5.75 4.94 -2.46
N ALA A 87 -4.63 4.77 -1.75
CA ALA A 87 -3.73 3.63 -1.91
C ALA A 87 -3.33 3.09 -0.53
N LYS A 88 -3.89 1.96 -0.08
CA LYS A 88 -3.64 1.36 1.26
C LYS A 88 -2.80 0.09 1.22
N SER A 89 -2.12 -0.21 2.32
CA SER A 89 -1.42 -1.47 2.54
C SER A 89 -0.52 -1.84 1.34
N ALA A 90 -0.77 -2.97 0.68
CA ALA A 90 -0.03 -3.38 -0.51
C ALA A 90 0.07 -2.28 -1.59
N ALA A 91 -0.96 -1.45 -1.77
CA ALA A 91 -0.92 -0.35 -2.73
C ALA A 91 -0.01 0.81 -2.28
N SER A 92 0.05 1.11 -0.98
CA SER A 92 1.04 2.07 -0.46
C SER A 92 2.45 1.52 -0.64
N MET A 93 2.66 0.22 -0.38
CA MET A 93 3.94 -0.46 -0.62
C MET A 93 4.36 -0.41 -2.10
N LEU A 94 3.42 -0.55 -3.04
CA LEU A 94 3.67 -0.36 -4.48
C LEU A 94 4.20 1.06 -4.75
N ALA A 95 3.57 2.07 -4.14
CA ALA A 95 3.98 3.47 -4.29
C ALA A 95 5.41 3.74 -3.75
N LEU A 96 5.88 2.99 -2.74
CA LEU A 96 7.29 3.05 -2.30
C LEU A 96 8.28 2.57 -3.36
N GLY A 97 7.80 1.80 -4.34
CA GLY A 97 8.59 1.37 -5.49
C GLY A 97 8.76 2.43 -6.56
N ALA A 98 8.11 3.59 -6.44
CA ALA A 98 8.19 4.69 -7.40
C ALA A 98 9.40 5.62 -7.14
N ASP A 99 9.75 6.42 -8.13
CA ASP A 99 10.67 7.54 -8.00
C ASP A 99 9.98 8.79 -7.41
N GLU A 100 8.66 8.92 -7.58
CA GLU A 100 7.84 9.96 -6.94
C GLU A 100 6.39 9.48 -6.78
N ILE A 101 5.69 10.06 -5.79
CA ILE A 101 4.25 9.88 -5.59
C ILE A 101 3.55 11.21 -5.87
N VAL A 102 2.63 11.25 -6.82
CA VAL A 102 1.82 12.43 -7.12
C VAL A 102 0.53 12.36 -6.28
N MET A 103 0.31 13.36 -5.44
CA MET A 103 -0.80 13.39 -4.48
C MET A 103 -1.52 14.76 -4.49
N GLY A 104 -2.85 14.72 -4.50
CA GLY A 104 -3.70 15.89 -4.27
C GLY A 104 -4.15 16.05 -2.82
N PRO A 105 -5.05 17.00 -2.55
CA PRO A 105 -5.45 17.38 -1.20
C PRO A 105 -6.18 16.29 -0.40
N ILE A 106 -6.85 15.36 -1.09
CA ILE A 106 -7.61 14.25 -0.50
C ILE A 106 -6.96 12.88 -0.77
N SER A 107 -5.77 12.88 -1.37
CA SER A 107 -5.01 11.67 -1.61
C SER A 107 -4.41 11.15 -0.30
N GLU A 108 -4.52 9.84 -0.09
CA GLU A 108 -4.01 9.18 1.09
C GLU A 108 -3.28 7.88 0.74
N LEU A 109 -2.12 7.73 1.36
CA LEU A 109 -1.49 6.43 1.58
C LEU A 109 -2.06 5.81 2.87
N GLY A 110 -1.63 4.60 3.19
CA GLY A 110 -1.93 3.98 4.46
C GLY A 110 -0.74 3.21 5.02
N PRO A 111 -0.89 2.72 6.27
CA PRO A 111 0.03 1.76 6.85
C PRO A 111 0.21 0.53 5.95
N ILE A 112 1.41 -0.07 6.01
CA ILE A 112 1.77 -1.27 5.25
C ILE A 112 1.91 -2.51 6.16
N ASP A 113 1.31 -2.45 7.34
CA ASP A 113 1.17 -3.61 8.21
C ASP A 113 0.36 -4.71 7.51
N PRO A 114 0.88 -5.96 7.52
CA PRO A 114 0.19 -7.04 6.85
C PRO A 114 -1.05 -7.48 7.65
N LEU A 115 -2.15 -7.69 6.93
CA LEU A 115 -3.35 -8.30 7.46
C LEU A 115 -3.34 -9.81 7.18
N VAL A 116 -3.69 -10.59 8.20
CA VAL A 116 -3.85 -12.04 8.13
C VAL A 116 -5.29 -12.43 8.44
N LYS A 117 -5.79 -13.49 7.82
CA LYS A 117 -7.13 -14.02 8.15
C LYS A 117 -7.08 -14.74 9.48
N HIS A 118 -8.07 -14.51 10.33
CA HIS A 118 -8.21 -15.30 11.55
C HIS A 118 -8.44 -16.79 11.19
N PRO A 119 -7.73 -17.74 11.82
CA PRO A 119 -7.78 -19.17 11.44
C PRO A 119 -9.19 -19.77 11.57
N ILE A 120 -9.93 -19.36 12.60
CA ILE A 120 -11.32 -19.79 12.85
C ILE A 120 -12.34 -18.87 12.13
N TYR A 121 -12.31 -17.57 12.41
CA TYR A 121 -13.22 -16.59 11.82
C TYR A 121 -12.70 -16.04 10.49
N LYS A 122 -12.91 -16.77 9.39
CA LYS A 122 -12.29 -16.47 8.08
C LYS A 122 -12.64 -15.10 7.47
N ASP A 123 -13.70 -14.46 7.96
CA ASP A 123 -14.13 -13.12 7.53
C ASP A 123 -13.47 -11.99 8.34
N VAL A 124 -12.72 -12.34 9.39
CA VAL A 124 -12.01 -11.39 10.23
C VAL A 124 -10.56 -11.29 9.76
N TRP A 125 -10.17 -10.08 9.39
CA TRP A 125 -8.79 -9.71 9.10
C TRP A 125 -8.16 -9.06 10.31
N ILE A 126 -6.92 -9.45 10.61
CA ILE A 126 -6.22 -9.04 11.81
C ILE A 126 -4.85 -8.51 11.40
N PRO A 127 -4.48 -7.29 11.82
CA PRO A 127 -3.09 -6.85 11.75
C PRO A 127 -2.19 -7.81 12.50
N VAL A 128 -1.10 -8.25 11.89
CA VAL A 128 -0.13 -9.14 12.55
C VAL A 128 0.33 -8.58 13.90
N GLN A 129 0.50 -7.25 13.98
CA GLN A 129 0.89 -6.50 15.16
C GLN A 129 -0.07 -6.67 16.34
N ALA A 130 -1.36 -6.96 16.10
CA ALA A 130 -2.33 -7.17 17.18
C ALA A 130 -1.94 -8.34 18.09
N VAL A 131 -1.30 -9.38 17.52
CA VAL A 131 -0.80 -10.52 18.30
C VAL A 131 0.36 -10.09 19.20
N TRP A 132 1.29 -9.29 18.66
CA TRP A 132 2.40 -8.75 19.43
C TRP A 132 1.95 -7.81 20.55
N HIS A 133 0.97 -6.94 20.27
CA HIS A 133 0.38 -6.07 21.30
C HIS A 133 -0.32 -6.87 22.41
N CYS A 134 -0.99 -7.98 22.07
CA CYS A 134 -1.57 -8.87 23.06
C CYS A 134 -0.47 -9.49 23.94
N LEU A 135 0.60 -10.01 23.34
CA LEU A 135 1.72 -10.61 24.08
C LEU A 135 2.45 -9.59 24.97
N ASP A 136 2.73 -8.39 24.46
CA ASP A 136 3.33 -7.29 25.24
C ASP A 136 2.43 -6.88 26.41
N TYR A 137 1.12 -6.77 26.18
CA TYR A 137 0.15 -6.48 27.24
C TYR A 137 0.14 -7.56 28.34
N LEU A 138 0.11 -8.84 27.95
CA LEU A 138 0.15 -9.96 28.90
C LEU A 138 1.48 -9.99 29.68
N GLN A 139 2.60 -9.72 29.01
CA GLN A 139 3.91 -9.64 29.65
C GLN A 139 3.96 -8.53 30.70
N ARG A 140 3.46 -7.33 30.38
CA ARG A 140 3.39 -6.21 31.33
C ARG A 140 2.52 -6.54 32.53
N LEU A 141 1.35 -7.16 32.32
CA LEU A 141 0.51 -7.63 33.43
C LEU A 141 1.26 -8.58 34.36
N MET A 142 2.14 -9.45 33.85
CA MET A 142 2.94 -10.35 34.69
C MET A 142 4.06 -9.62 35.45
N ILE A 143 4.75 -8.67 34.80
CA ILE A 143 5.86 -7.93 35.41
C ILE A 143 5.37 -6.94 36.46
N ASP A 144 4.27 -6.25 36.17
CA ASP A 144 3.74 -5.18 37.03
C ASP A 144 2.79 -5.71 38.12
N SER A 145 2.48 -7.01 38.13
CA SER A 145 1.58 -7.59 39.13
C SER A 145 2.23 -7.63 40.51
N PRO A 146 1.54 -7.14 41.56
CA PRO A 146 1.99 -7.32 42.94
C PRO A 146 1.91 -8.78 43.41
N ASP A 147 1.20 -9.64 42.67
CA ASP A 147 1.08 -11.08 42.89
C ASP A 147 1.39 -11.83 41.57
N PRO A 148 2.64 -12.27 41.37
CA PRO A 148 3.06 -12.97 40.16
C PRO A 148 2.36 -14.32 39.94
N ASP A 149 2.00 -15.02 41.02
CA ASP A 149 1.33 -16.33 40.94
C ASP A 149 -0.11 -16.18 40.43
N MET A 150 -0.82 -15.17 40.93
CA MET A 150 -2.16 -14.83 40.43
C MET A 150 -2.12 -14.37 38.96
N ALA A 151 -1.12 -13.56 38.58
CA ALA A 151 -0.95 -13.15 37.19
C ALA A 151 -0.66 -14.34 36.27
N ALA A 152 0.22 -15.26 36.68
CA ALA A 152 0.50 -16.49 35.94
C ALA A 152 -0.76 -17.37 35.81
N PHE A 153 -1.59 -17.45 36.85
CA PHE A 153 -2.85 -18.20 36.82
C PHE A 153 -3.85 -17.64 35.77
N ILE A 154 -3.89 -16.33 35.57
CA ILE A 154 -4.74 -15.68 34.56
C ILE A 154 -4.14 -15.79 33.14
N VAL A 155 -2.83 -15.56 33.01
CA VAL A 155 -2.15 -15.45 31.70
C VAL A 155 -1.90 -16.82 31.06
N THR A 156 -1.55 -17.84 31.85
CA THR A 156 -1.21 -19.18 31.32
C THR A 156 -2.32 -19.82 30.49
N PRO A 157 -3.61 -19.81 30.92
CA PRO A 157 -4.70 -20.32 30.09
C PRO A 157 -4.85 -19.60 28.75
N LEU A 158 -4.52 -18.31 28.65
CA LEU A 158 -4.54 -17.54 27.41
C LEU A 158 -3.37 -17.93 26.50
N LEU A 159 -2.16 -18.03 27.05
CA LEU A 159 -0.97 -18.48 26.29
C LEU A 159 -1.16 -19.88 25.71
N ASN A 160 -1.81 -20.79 26.44
CA ASN A 160 -2.13 -22.14 25.98
C ASN A 160 -3.12 -22.19 24.80
N LYS A 161 -3.74 -21.06 24.42
CA LYS A 161 -4.58 -20.95 23.21
C LYS A 161 -3.79 -20.52 21.97
N LEU A 162 -2.53 -20.13 22.12
CA LEU A 162 -1.71 -19.66 21.01
C LEU A 162 -1.07 -20.85 20.29
N ASP A 163 -1.23 -20.88 18.96
CA ASP A 163 -0.55 -21.83 18.10
C ASP A 163 0.85 -21.28 17.74
N PRO A 164 1.96 -21.94 18.14
CA PRO A 164 3.31 -21.49 17.80
C PRO A 164 3.56 -21.41 16.30
N TRP A 165 2.92 -22.26 15.49
CA TRP A 165 3.04 -22.20 14.04
C TRP A 165 2.46 -20.91 13.48
N LEU A 166 1.30 -20.49 14.02
CA LEU A 166 0.64 -19.25 13.64
C LEU A 166 1.46 -18.02 14.02
N ILE A 167 2.06 -18.01 15.22
CA ILE A 167 2.98 -16.93 15.65
C ILE A 167 4.17 -16.84 14.68
N GLY A 168 4.77 -17.99 14.33
CA GLY A 168 5.89 -18.04 13.40
C GLY A 168 5.54 -17.55 11.99
N ASP A 169 4.33 -17.84 11.51
CA ASP A 169 3.84 -17.39 10.20
C ASP A 169 3.57 -15.87 10.18
N TYR A 170 2.97 -15.35 11.24
CA TYR A 170 2.74 -13.92 11.41
C TYR A 170 4.06 -13.14 11.44
N GLU A 171 5.04 -13.62 12.20
CA GLU A 171 6.38 -13.03 12.24
C GLU A 171 7.05 -13.01 10.86
N LYS A 172 6.92 -14.09 10.08
CA LYS A 172 7.44 -14.15 8.71
C LYS A 172 6.74 -13.14 7.81
N THR A 173 5.43 -12.99 7.94
CA THR A 173 4.65 -12.05 7.12
C THR A 173 5.04 -10.60 7.41
N LEU A 174 5.25 -10.26 8.69
CA LEU A 174 5.76 -8.94 9.08
C LEU A 174 7.15 -8.67 8.52
N LYS A 175 8.06 -9.65 8.63
CA LYS A 175 9.41 -9.58 8.05
C LYS A 175 9.39 -9.43 6.53
N ALA A 176 8.49 -10.14 5.84
CA ALA A 176 8.33 -10.03 4.40
C ALA A 176 7.88 -8.62 3.99
N SER A 177 6.87 -8.05 4.67
CA SER A 177 6.43 -6.67 4.41
C SER A 177 7.57 -5.67 4.60
N ARG A 178 8.33 -5.79 5.71
CA ARG A 178 9.52 -4.98 5.98
C ARG A 178 10.59 -5.12 4.90
N GLN A 179 10.94 -6.35 4.54
CA GLN A 179 11.93 -6.62 3.50
C GLN A 179 11.54 -5.98 2.17
N TYR A 180 10.29 -6.13 1.73
CA TYR A 180 9.83 -5.52 0.49
C TYR A 180 9.84 -3.98 0.56
N ALA A 181 9.36 -3.40 1.66
CA ALA A 181 9.37 -1.97 1.86
C ALA A 181 10.79 -1.40 1.78
N GLU A 182 11.73 -1.98 2.53
CA GLU A 182 13.13 -1.56 2.55
C GLU A 182 13.77 -1.69 1.17
N MET A 183 13.56 -2.82 0.46
CA MET A 183 14.09 -3.01 -0.89
C MET A 183 13.53 -1.98 -1.89
N LEU A 184 12.22 -1.71 -1.84
CA LEU A 184 11.58 -0.76 -2.75
C LEU A 184 12.05 0.67 -2.46
N LEU A 185 12.12 1.05 -1.19
CA LEU A 185 12.66 2.35 -0.76
C LEU A 185 14.12 2.49 -1.18
N SER A 186 14.99 1.54 -0.83
CA SER A 186 16.44 1.63 -1.08
C SER A 186 16.79 1.61 -2.56
N CYS A 187 16.06 0.85 -3.37
CA CYS A 187 16.34 0.78 -4.81
C CYS A 187 15.78 1.99 -5.57
N TYR A 188 14.71 2.60 -5.06
CA TYR A 188 13.93 3.59 -5.81
C TYR A 188 13.66 4.85 -4.99
N MET A 189 12.60 4.88 -4.19
CA MET A 189 12.08 6.11 -3.55
C MET A 189 13.13 6.88 -2.77
N LEU A 190 14.02 6.18 -2.06
CA LEU A 190 15.07 6.74 -1.20
C LEU A 190 16.46 6.26 -1.63
N LYS A 191 16.66 5.98 -2.93
CA LYS A 191 17.96 5.54 -3.47
C LYS A 191 19.13 6.48 -3.16
N ASP A 192 18.82 7.77 -2.99
CA ASP A 192 19.78 8.83 -2.68
C ASP A 192 19.85 9.15 -1.17
N ASP A 193 19.05 8.48 -0.33
CA ASP A 193 18.99 8.66 1.13
C ASP A 193 18.84 7.30 1.86
N PRO A 194 19.84 6.41 1.77
CA PRO A 194 19.76 5.05 2.32
C PRO A 194 19.63 5.03 3.85
N GLU A 195 20.09 6.07 4.56
CA GLU A 195 20.02 6.16 6.02
C GLU A 195 18.58 6.30 6.54
N ARG A 196 17.66 6.79 5.69
CA ARG A 196 16.23 6.91 6.04
C ARG A 196 15.40 5.67 5.74
N VAL A 197 15.93 4.69 5.00
CA VAL A 197 15.15 3.54 4.53
C VAL A 197 14.51 2.77 5.69
N GLU A 198 15.31 2.42 6.71
CA GLU A 198 14.85 1.64 7.85
C GLU A 198 13.79 2.40 8.68
N SER A 199 14.04 3.69 8.96
CA SER A 199 13.13 4.50 9.78
C SER A 199 11.80 4.78 9.07
N VAL A 200 11.83 5.01 7.75
CA VAL A 200 10.61 5.18 6.94
C VAL A 200 9.82 3.88 6.86
N ALA A 201 10.48 2.75 6.58
CA ALA A 201 9.83 1.45 6.55
C ALA A 201 9.19 1.13 7.91
N GLN A 202 9.92 1.35 9.00
CA GLN A 202 9.41 1.15 10.35
C GLN A 202 8.20 2.05 10.65
N ALA A 203 8.26 3.33 10.31
CA ALA A 203 7.14 4.25 10.55
C ALA A 203 5.86 3.80 9.82
N LEU A 204 5.98 3.32 8.58
CA LEU A 204 4.83 2.85 7.79
C LEU A 204 4.27 1.50 8.28
N ILE A 205 5.06 0.67 8.96
CA ILE A 205 4.64 -0.64 9.48
C ILE A 205 4.13 -0.56 10.92
N GLU A 206 4.76 0.25 11.76
CA GLU A 206 4.58 0.23 13.22
C GLU A 206 4.11 1.57 13.79
N GLY A 207 4.20 2.66 13.02
CA GLY A 207 3.93 4.02 13.50
C GLY A 207 2.45 4.36 13.69
N TYR A 208 1.53 3.49 13.23
CA TYR A 208 0.10 3.79 13.15
C TYR A 208 -0.74 2.68 13.81
N TYR A 209 -1.64 3.08 14.72
CA TYR A 209 -2.52 2.15 15.43
C TYR A 209 -3.73 1.69 14.61
N SER A 210 -4.13 2.48 13.61
CA SER A 210 -5.26 2.16 12.75
C SER A 210 -4.76 1.78 11.37
N HIS A 211 -5.13 0.58 10.91
CA HIS A 211 -4.87 0.16 9.53
C HIS A 211 -5.50 1.10 8.48
N GLY A 212 -6.57 1.82 8.88
CA GLY A 212 -7.23 2.82 8.05
C GLY A 212 -6.62 4.22 8.15
N TYR A 213 -5.50 4.41 8.85
CA TYR A 213 -4.93 5.74 9.07
C TYR A 213 -4.62 6.44 7.72
N PRO A 214 -5.07 7.69 7.52
CA PRO A 214 -4.89 8.41 6.26
C PRO A 214 -3.58 9.19 6.24
N ILE A 215 -2.54 8.61 5.63
CA ILE A 215 -1.25 9.29 5.47
C ILE A 215 -1.36 10.22 4.27
N GLY A 216 -1.68 11.49 4.54
CA GLY A 216 -1.84 12.52 3.51
C GLY A 216 -0.52 13.04 2.96
N ARG A 217 -0.59 13.85 1.89
CA ARG A 217 0.61 14.35 1.16
C ARG A 217 1.64 15.10 2.02
N ARG A 218 1.20 15.83 3.06
CA ARG A 218 2.10 16.58 3.96
C ARG A 218 2.88 15.61 4.85
N GLU A 219 2.17 14.71 5.51
CA GLU A 219 2.75 13.69 6.38
C GLU A 219 3.67 12.75 5.59
N ALA A 220 3.28 12.34 4.38
CA ALA A 220 4.13 11.54 3.50
C ALA A 220 5.47 12.23 3.19
N LYS A 221 5.50 13.56 3.01
CA LYS A 221 6.75 14.33 2.88
C LYS A 221 7.54 14.39 4.17
N GLU A 222 6.87 14.58 5.30
CA GLU A 222 7.51 14.64 6.63
C GLU A 222 8.17 13.31 6.99
N LEU A 223 7.56 12.18 6.61
CA LEU A 223 8.19 10.86 6.68
C LEU A 223 9.45 10.76 5.82
N GLY A 224 9.53 11.52 4.72
CA GLY A 224 10.67 11.54 3.81
C GLY A 224 10.39 10.98 2.42
N LEU A 225 9.13 10.64 2.10
CA LEU A 225 8.76 10.19 0.76
C LEU A 225 8.84 11.35 -0.24
N ARG A 226 9.26 11.05 -1.48
CA ARG A 226 9.27 12.02 -2.58
C ARG A 226 7.85 12.22 -3.10
N VAL A 227 7.19 13.27 -2.62
CA VAL A 227 5.82 13.60 -3.01
C VAL A 227 5.77 14.86 -3.86
N THR A 228 5.17 14.73 -5.04
CA THR A 228 4.77 15.85 -5.88
C THR A 228 3.33 16.23 -5.57
N GLU A 229 3.09 17.47 -5.14
CA GLU A 229 1.73 17.94 -4.89
C GLU A 229 1.07 18.30 -6.21
N ALA A 230 0.01 17.56 -6.57
CA ALA A 230 -0.85 17.96 -7.68
C ALA A 230 -1.64 19.21 -7.28
N GLN A 231 -1.59 20.22 -8.16
CA GLN A 231 -2.25 21.51 -8.02
C GLN A 231 -2.77 21.94 -9.40
N ASP A 232 -3.71 22.88 -9.39
CA ASP A 232 -4.30 23.48 -10.60
C ASP A 232 -4.75 22.42 -11.61
N GLU A 233 -4.46 22.64 -12.90
CA GLU A 233 -4.86 21.76 -14.00
C GLU A 233 -4.43 20.31 -13.78
N LEU A 234 -3.24 20.06 -13.21
CA LEU A 234 -2.80 18.70 -12.96
C LEU A 234 -3.76 17.98 -12.00
N TRP A 235 -4.20 18.66 -10.93
CA TRP A 235 -5.15 18.07 -10.01
C TRP A 235 -6.54 17.91 -10.63
N ASP A 236 -7.01 18.90 -11.38
CA ASP A 236 -8.31 18.85 -12.05
C ASP A 236 -8.41 17.63 -12.98
N VAL A 237 -7.38 17.38 -13.80
CA VAL A 237 -7.35 16.22 -14.71
C VAL A 237 -7.28 14.90 -13.94
N ILE A 238 -6.49 14.82 -12.86
CA ILE A 238 -6.43 13.62 -12.00
C ILE A 238 -7.81 13.33 -11.39
N TRP A 239 -8.48 14.37 -10.89
CA TRP A 239 -9.75 14.26 -10.19
C TRP A 239 -10.90 13.89 -11.12
N GLU A 240 -10.97 14.51 -12.30
CA GLU A 240 -11.96 14.15 -13.32
C GLU A 240 -11.77 12.70 -13.78
N LEU A 241 -10.52 12.27 -14.02
CA LEU A 241 -10.25 10.87 -14.37
C LEU A 241 -10.71 9.91 -13.26
N TYR A 242 -10.48 10.26 -12.00
CA TYR A 242 -10.96 9.48 -10.85
C TYR A 242 -12.50 9.37 -10.86
N LEU A 243 -13.22 10.49 -10.98
CA LEU A 243 -14.69 10.50 -11.02
C LEU A 243 -15.21 9.63 -12.17
N GLY A 244 -14.52 9.67 -13.31
CA GLY A 244 -14.84 8.88 -14.48
C GLY A 244 -14.71 7.37 -14.30
N TYR A 245 -13.78 6.91 -13.47
CA TYR A 245 -13.67 5.50 -13.10
C TYR A 245 -14.62 5.14 -11.96
N ASP A 246 -14.74 5.97 -10.94
CA ASP A 246 -15.62 5.76 -9.78
C ASP A 246 -17.08 5.54 -10.20
N GLU A 247 -17.58 6.31 -11.18
CA GLU A 247 -18.91 6.15 -11.76
C GLU A 247 -19.12 4.75 -12.38
N ILE A 248 -18.12 4.20 -13.08
CA ILE A 248 -18.20 2.87 -13.71
C ILE A 248 -18.35 1.77 -12.67
N PHE A 249 -17.66 1.89 -11.54
CA PHE A 249 -17.67 0.88 -10.50
C PHE A 249 -18.92 0.97 -9.62
N LYS A 250 -19.44 2.18 -9.35
CA LYS A 250 -20.74 2.38 -8.69
C LYS A 250 -21.89 1.75 -9.48
N ASP A 251 -21.94 2.00 -10.80
CA ASP A 251 -22.96 1.44 -11.70
C ASP A 251 -22.95 -0.10 -11.77
N ARG A 252 -21.83 -0.74 -11.41
CA ARG A 252 -21.70 -2.21 -11.40
C ARG A 252 -22.16 -2.83 -10.08
N ASP A 253 -21.99 -2.12 -8.98
CA ASP A 253 -22.43 -2.58 -7.67
C ASP A 253 -23.94 -2.40 -7.49
N ASP A 254 -24.53 -1.36 -8.08
CA ASP A 254 -25.99 -1.15 -8.09
C ASP A 254 -26.77 -2.16 -8.97
N LYS A 255 -26.07 -2.94 -9.81
CA LYS A 255 -26.64 -3.96 -10.72
C LYS A 255 -26.48 -5.40 -10.23
N LYS A 256 -25.97 -5.61 -9.01
CA LYS A 256 -25.87 -6.91 -8.34
C LYS A 256 -26.94 -7.05 -7.26
#